data_AF-A0A2V8R7B9-F1
#
_entry.id   AF-A0A2V8R7B9-F1
#
_cell.length_a   1.000
_cell.length_b   1.000
_cell.length_c   1.000
_cell.angle_alpha   90.00
_cell.angle_beta   90.00
_cell.angle_gamma   90.00
#
_symmetry.space_group_name_H-M   'P 1'
#
loop_
_entity.id
_entity.type
_entity.pdbx_description
1 polymer ?
#
loop_
_entity_poly.entity_id
_entity_poly.type
_entity_poly.pdbx_seq_one_letter_code
_entity_poly.pdbx_strand_id
1 'polypeptide(L)'
;MNDFRFQISNLRFQRANGRLIVRVLMTGLVLLGVAFLASEAFARVGGGGSYGGGGGSGGGGGGGAGAIVYLLVRFLLWLTIEHPVIGIPVDIIVIALVIFWFLKPSKRSVSVTSSPIMAAGAGGPAQQLDVERAFNQLRRFDPKFSEIIFTDFCYALYGRAHEARGHGAPALDLLSPYLSEAARSSLAQLNPPNLKAVQGIIVGAIQVIDVRGLATPTVGISIGFEANYTEFTPREGDPRGEMSYYVRERWELERKRDVLSPGPEQATALHCPRCGAPLQKDTAGACAFCGTKIDSGEFQWYVRSIATLSREAKGPLLTSDVPEVGTDYPTVTQPNFPAVRAAFEQNNPTFSWADFQARARLIFTELQEAWSTLNWERARPHETDNIFQMHRYWIDAYQRQGLRNALDQCQITAMQPVKIKMDAFYNAITLRIFGQGFDYTIDKAGRVVSGSKSNLRRWSEYWTFVRNSKAKPGPARADLNCPNCGAPLKVNATGICEFCGGKITSGEFDWVLSKIEQDESYRG
;
A
#
# COMPACT_ATOMS: atom_id res chain seq x y z
N MET A 1 88.70 -20.28 -27.51
CA MET A 1 88.76 -20.64 -26.08
C MET A 1 87.66 -19.89 -25.37
N ASN A 2 86.83 -20.65 -24.65
CA ASN A 2 85.72 -20.28 -23.75
C ASN A 2 84.40 -19.80 -24.36
N ASP A 3 83.56 -20.81 -24.63
CA ASP A 3 82.11 -20.80 -24.50
C ASP A 3 81.65 -20.24 -23.15
N PHE A 4 80.60 -19.41 -23.16
CA PHE A 4 79.80 -19.09 -21.98
C PHE A 4 78.33 -19.46 -22.24
N ARG A 5 77.97 -20.70 -21.89
CA ARG A 5 76.59 -21.13 -21.65
C ARG A 5 76.27 -20.87 -20.18
N PHE A 6 75.29 -20.03 -19.87
CA PHE A 6 74.76 -19.91 -18.51
C PHE A 6 73.52 -20.80 -18.35
N GLN A 7 73.62 -21.72 -17.39
CA GLN A 7 72.58 -22.66 -17.00
C GLN A 7 71.45 -21.99 -16.23
N ILE A 8 70.25 -22.48 -16.55
CA ILE A 8 69.00 -22.32 -15.81
C ILE A 8 69.17 -22.91 -14.40
N SER A 9 68.84 -22.14 -13.36
CA SER A 9 68.42 -22.74 -12.09
C SER A 9 67.34 -21.91 -11.40
N ASN A 10 66.27 -22.62 -11.04
CA ASN A 10 65.40 -22.43 -9.89
C ASN A 10 64.55 -21.15 -9.80
N LEU A 11 63.30 -21.25 -10.26
CA LEU A 11 62.17 -20.65 -9.54
C LEU A 11 61.05 -21.70 -9.41
N ARG A 12 60.94 -22.25 -8.20
CA ARG A 12 59.82 -23.08 -7.75
C ARG A 12 58.55 -22.21 -7.73
N PHE A 13 57.57 -22.56 -8.55
CA PHE A 13 56.22 -21.99 -8.49
C PHE A 13 55.53 -22.51 -7.21
N GLN A 14 55.55 -21.74 -6.12
CA GLN A 14 54.72 -22.02 -4.96
C GLN A 14 53.26 -21.68 -5.32
N ARG A 15 52.40 -22.71 -5.31
CA ARG A 15 50.94 -22.59 -5.40
C ARG A 15 50.43 -21.69 -4.27
N ALA A 16 50.11 -20.44 -4.59
CA ALA A 16 49.35 -19.57 -3.70
C ALA A 16 47.88 -20.02 -3.67
N ASN A 17 47.34 -20.06 -2.45
CA ASN A 17 46.07 -20.69 -2.08
C ASN A 17 44.84 -20.16 -2.84
N GLY A 18 44.32 -20.95 -3.79
CA GLY A 18 43.04 -20.69 -4.47
C GLY A 18 41.83 -20.56 -3.52
N ARG A 19 41.95 -21.01 -2.27
CA ARG A 19 40.92 -20.84 -1.23
C ARG A 19 40.75 -19.39 -0.74
N LEU A 20 41.76 -18.54 -0.87
CA LEU A 20 41.68 -17.14 -0.45
C LEU A 20 40.98 -16.27 -1.52
N ILE A 21 41.27 -16.54 -2.79
CA ILE A 21 40.67 -15.86 -3.95
C ILE A 21 39.16 -16.16 -4.03
N VAL A 22 38.76 -17.41 -3.77
CA VAL A 22 37.35 -17.81 -3.72
C VAL A 22 36.62 -17.15 -2.54
N ARG A 23 37.27 -16.96 -1.39
CA ARG A 23 36.66 -16.26 -0.24
C ARG A 23 36.47 -14.76 -0.52
N VAL A 24 37.44 -14.09 -1.14
CA VAL A 24 37.31 -12.66 -1.48
C VAL A 24 36.24 -12.42 -2.55
N LEU A 25 36.13 -13.31 -3.55
CA LEU A 25 35.05 -13.26 -4.55
C LEU A 25 33.66 -13.51 -3.93
N MET A 26 33.55 -14.45 -2.99
CA MET A 26 32.29 -14.71 -2.28
C MET A 26 31.89 -13.55 -1.37
N THR A 27 32.82 -12.92 -0.66
CA THR A 27 32.52 -11.72 0.17
C THR A 27 32.14 -10.52 -0.70
N GLY A 28 32.76 -10.37 -1.88
CA GLY A 28 32.38 -9.35 -2.87
C GLY A 28 30.99 -9.56 -3.46
N LEU A 29 30.60 -10.81 -3.74
CA LEU A 29 29.25 -11.18 -4.19
C LEU A 29 28.19 -10.99 -3.10
N VAL A 30 28.52 -11.27 -1.84
CA VAL A 30 27.65 -11.00 -0.70
C VAL A 30 27.46 -9.50 -0.49
N LEU A 31 28.52 -8.69 -0.62
CA LEU A 31 28.42 -7.22 -0.52
C LEU A 31 27.70 -6.57 -1.72
N LEU A 32 27.83 -7.13 -2.93
CA LEU A 32 27.05 -6.69 -4.10
C LEU A 32 25.57 -7.11 -3.99
N GLY A 33 25.28 -8.26 -3.37
CA GLY A 33 23.93 -8.72 -3.06
C GLY A 33 23.24 -7.89 -1.98
N VAL A 34 24.00 -7.33 -1.02
CA VAL A 34 23.48 -6.45 0.04
C VAL A 34 23.14 -5.05 -0.49
N ALA A 35 23.72 -4.61 -1.61
CA ALA A 35 23.36 -3.34 -2.27
C ALA A 35 22.06 -3.43 -3.10
N PHE A 36 21.46 -4.62 -3.22
CA PHE A 36 20.17 -4.87 -3.89
C PHE A 36 19.02 -5.11 -2.91
N LEU A 37 19.14 -4.66 -1.65
CA LEU A 37 18.05 -4.73 -0.69
C LEU A 37 16.98 -3.68 -1.04
N ALA A 38 15.99 -4.13 -1.81
CA ALA A 38 14.76 -3.42 -2.08
C ALA A 38 14.02 -3.11 -0.78
N SER A 39 13.61 -1.86 -0.62
CA SER A 39 12.80 -1.33 0.47
C SER A 39 11.30 -1.50 0.14
N GLU A 40 10.55 -2.09 1.05
CA GLU A 40 9.15 -2.50 0.83
C GLU A 40 8.35 -2.46 2.13
N ALA A 41 7.29 -1.67 2.16
CA ALA A 41 6.32 -1.75 3.24
C ALA A 41 4.88 -1.54 2.76
N PHE A 42 3.94 -1.91 3.63
CA PHE A 42 2.53 -2.16 3.36
C PHE A 42 1.72 -1.79 4.60
N ALA A 43 0.50 -1.22 4.49
CA ALA A 43 -0.31 -1.04 5.70
C ALA A 43 -0.74 -2.41 6.24
N ARG A 44 -0.16 -2.68 7.40
CA ARG A 44 -0.60 -3.66 8.37
C ARG A 44 -1.40 -2.91 9.42
N VAL A 45 -2.22 -3.63 10.16
CA VAL A 45 -2.96 -3.04 11.27
C VAL A 45 -1.95 -2.75 12.38
N GLY A 46 -1.68 -1.47 12.61
CA GLY A 46 -0.67 -1.02 13.58
C GLY A 46 0.77 -1.31 13.15
N GLY A 47 1.69 -0.52 13.70
CA GLY A 47 3.12 -0.67 13.44
C GLY A 47 3.64 0.01 12.16
N GLY A 48 2.86 0.87 11.48
CA GLY A 48 3.34 1.82 10.46
C GLY A 48 4.23 1.25 9.34
N GLY A 49 3.64 0.40 8.49
CA GLY A 49 4.34 -0.01 7.27
C GLY A 49 4.24 1.07 6.18
N SER A 50 5.36 1.70 5.78
CA SER A 50 5.41 2.66 4.67
C SER A 50 5.09 2.08 3.26
N TYR A 51 4.15 2.64 2.51
CA TYR A 51 3.78 2.15 1.17
C TYR A 51 4.82 2.45 0.08
N GLY A 52 5.45 3.62 0.13
CA GLY A 52 6.33 4.12 -0.91
C GLY A 52 7.79 4.02 -0.48
N GLY A 53 8.50 3.00 -0.97
CA GLY A 53 9.95 2.96 -0.86
C GLY A 53 10.57 4.23 -1.45
N GLY A 54 11.38 4.94 -0.68
CA GLY A 54 12.15 6.08 -1.16
C GLY A 54 13.01 5.67 -2.36
N GLY A 55 12.70 6.23 -3.53
CA GLY A 55 13.47 6.01 -4.73
C GLY A 55 14.89 6.55 -4.56
N GLY A 56 15.87 5.65 -4.46
CA GLY A 56 17.25 6.01 -4.72
C GLY A 56 17.36 6.45 -6.17
N SER A 57 17.40 7.76 -6.42
CA SER A 57 17.69 8.32 -7.74
C SER A 57 19.16 8.03 -8.08
N GLY A 58 19.43 6.83 -8.59
CA GLY A 58 20.64 6.56 -9.34
C GLY A 58 20.56 7.32 -10.66
N GLY A 59 21.06 8.56 -10.66
CA GLY A 59 21.20 9.36 -11.86
C GLY A 59 22.09 8.64 -12.87
N GLY A 60 21.45 7.98 -13.84
CA GLY A 60 22.10 7.49 -15.04
C GLY A 60 22.54 8.68 -15.89
N GLY A 61 23.75 9.15 -15.65
CA GLY A 61 24.42 10.17 -16.45
C GLY A 61 25.80 9.67 -16.87
N GLY A 62 25.93 9.28 -18.14
CA GLY A 62 27.15 9.39 -18.96
C GLY A 62 28.40 8.64 -18.51
N GLY A 63 28.81 7.66 -19.31
CA GLY A 63 30.03 6.87 -19.12
C GLY A 63 31.30 7.70 -18.95
N GLY A 64 32.12 7.32 -17.96
CA GLY A 64 33.44 7.87 -17.71
C GLY A 64 34.00 7.58 -16.32
N ALA A 65 33.15 7.54 -15.28
CA ALA A 65 33.60 7.41 -13.89
C ALA A 65 34.15 6.01 -13.54
N GLY A 66 33.54 4.93 -14.03
CA GLY A 66 33.99 3.56 -13.76
C GLY A 66 35.38 3.27 -14.34
N ALA A 67 35.71 3.87 -15.49
CA ALA A 67 37.03 3.75 -16.10
C ALA A 67 38.09 4.48 -15.27
N ILE A 68 37.78 5.67 -14.74
CA ILE A 68 38.70 6.45 -13.90
C ILE A 68 38.98 5.71 -12.59
N VAL A 69 37.95 5.18 -11.93
CA VAL A 69 38.11 4.41 -10.68
C VAL A 69 38.91 3.13 -10.93
N TYR A 70 38.60 2.39 -11.99
CA TYR A 70 39.35 1.19 -12.38
C TYR A 70 40.82 1.51 -12.68
N LEU A 71 41.10 2.60 -13.40
CA LEU A 71 42.46 3.03 -13.71
C LEU A 71 43.22 3.49 -12.46
N LEU A 72 42.56 4.16 -11.51
CA LEU A 72 43.14 4.57 -10.23
C LEU A 72 43.50 3.36 -9.36
N VAL A 73 42.60 2.39 -9.24
CA VAL A 73 42.87 1.16 -8.48
C VAL A 73 43.97 0.35 -9.14
N ARG A 74 43.98 0.25 -10.47
CA ARG A 74 45.05 -0.43 -11.22
C ARG A 74 46.40 0.27 -11.06
N PHE A 75 46.42 1.59 -11.03
CA PHE A 75 47.62 2.39 -10.84
C PHE A 75 48.19 2.23 -9.42
N LEU A 76 47.34 2.27 -8.39
CA LEU A 76 47.77 2.04 -7.00
C LEU A 76 48.32 0.63 -6.80
N LEU A 77 47.66 -0.39 -7.35
CA LEU A 77 48.15 -1.77 -7.31
C LEU A 77 49.49 -1.94 -8.03
N TRP A 78 49.67 -1.30 -9.19
CA TRP A 78 50.95 -1.32 -9.90
C TRP A 78 52.04 -0.60 -9.10
N LEU A 79 51.74 0.57 -8.52
CA LEU A 79 52.68 1.35 -7.72
C LEU A 79 53.15 0.57 -6.48
N THR A 80 52.26 -0.20 -5.86
CA THR A 80 52.54 -0.99 -4.66
C THR A 80 53.31 -2.28 -4.95
N ILE A 81 53.16 -2.87 -6.14
CA ILE A 81 53.92 -4.07 -6.55
C ILE A 81 55.32 -3.70 -7.07
N GLU A 82 55.42 -2.69 -7.93
CA GLU A 82 56.68 -2.38 -8.63
C GLU A 82 57.58 -1.39 -7.86
N HIS A 83 56.97 -0.50 -7.07
CA HIS A 83 57.67 0.53 -6.29
C HIS A 83 57.16 0.61 -4.84
N PRO A 84 57.35 -0.46 -4.04
CA PRO A 84 56.72 -0.61 -2.72
C PRO A 84 57.09 0.49 -1.71
N VAL A 85 58.28 1.10 -1.85
CA VAL A 85 58.73 2.22 -1.00
C VAL A 85 57.86 3.47 -1.16
N ILE A 86 57.18 3.61 -2.30
CA ILE A 86 56.28 4.73 -2.62
C ILE A 86 54.82 4.30 -2.56
N GLY A 87 54.49 3.10 -3.06
CA GLY A 87 53.11 2.60 -3.10
C GLY A 87 52.48 2.39 -1.73
N ILE A 88 53.20 1.75 -0.79
CA ILE A 88 52.67 1.45 0.55
C ILE A 88 52.35 2.75 1.32
N PRO A 89 53.21 3.78 1.37
CA PRO A 89 52.86 5.05 1.99
C PRO A 89 51.64 5.75 1.36
N VAL A 90 51.50 5.70 0.03
CA VAL A 90 50.36 6.31 -0.68
C VAL A 90 49.05 5.59 -0.35
N ASP A 91 49.06 4.26 -0.31
CA ASP A 91 47.89 3.45 0.06
C ASP A 91 47.45 3.72 1.51
N ILE A 92 48.40 3.85 2.43
CA ILE A 92 48.12 4.21 3.83
C ILE A 92 47.46 5.59 3.92
N ILE A 93 47.93 6.57 3.15
CA ILE A 93 47.34 7.92 3.13
C ILE A 93 45.91 7.88 2.57
N VAL A 94 45.67 7.14 1.49
CA VAL A 94 44.33 7.00 0.89
C VAL A 94 43.37 6.32 1.87
N ILE A 95 43.79 5.23 2.52
CA ILE A 95 42.99 4.53 3.53
C ILE A 95 42.74 5.44 4.74
N ALA A 96 43.75 6.17 5.21
CA ALA A 96 43.61 7.10 6.33
C ALA A 96 42.65 8.26 5.99
N LEU A 97 42.65 8.77 4.75
CA LEU A 97 41.71 9.78 4.29
C LEU A 97 40.28 9.24 4.20
N VAL A 98 40.09 8.02 3.69
CA VAL A 98 38.79 7.35 3.66
C VAL A 98 38.28 7.15 5.09
N ILE A 99 39.09 6.58 5.96
CA ILE A 99 38.76 6.37 7.38
C ILE A 99 38.45 7.71 8.06
N PHE A 100 39.24 8.76 7.84
CA PHE A 100 39.00 10.09 8.38
C PHE A 100 37.68 10.70 7.88
N TRP A 101 37.32 10.47 6.62
CA TRP A 101 36.05 10.94 6.04
C TRP A 101 34.85 10.20 6.63
N PHE A 102 34.99 8.91 6.92
CA PHE A 102 33.94 8.07 7.52
C PHE A 102 33.87 8.13 9.06
N LEU A 103 34.98 8.45 9.74
CA LEU A 103 35.03 8.55 11.21
C LEU A 103 34.78 9.96 11.74
N LYS A 104 34.64 10.98 10.89
CA LYS A 104 34.31 12.34 11.36
C LYS A 104 32.87 12.35 11.87
N PRO A 105 32.61 12.53 13.17
CA PRO A 105 31.24 12.65 13.65
C PRO A 105 30.67 13.95 13.10
N SER A 106 29.67 13.82 12.24
CA SER A 106 28.93 14.94 11.66
C SER A 106 28.16 15.67 12.76
N LYS A 107 28.81 16.62 13.44
CA LYS A 107 28.13 17.78 14.04
C LYS A 107 27.90 18.82 12.94
N ARG A 108 27.04 18.46 12.00
CA ARG A 108 26.33 19.42 11.15
C ARG A 108 24.87 19.02 11.24
N SER A 109 24.06 19.94 11.76
CA SER A 109 22.64 19.97 11.46
C SER A 109 22.52 19.89 9.95
N VAL A 110 22.17 18.72 9.45
CA VAL A 110 21.85 18.57 8.04
C VAL A 110 20.53 19.31 7.89
N SER A 111 20.61 20.58 7.52
CA SER A 111 19.57 21.17 6.70
C SER A 111 19.61 20.36 5.42
N VAL A 112 18.90 19.24 5.43
CA VAL A 112 18.53 18.54 4.21
C VAL A 112 17.62 19.55 3.53
N THR A 113 18.20 20.36 2.66
CA THR A 113 17.42 20.92 1.56
C THR A 113 17.01 19.69 0.77
N SER A 114 15.90 19.09 1.18
CA SER A 114 15.21 18.08 0.42
C SER A 114 14.86 18.78 -0.88
N SER A 115 15.67 18.55 -1.92
CA SER A 115 15.17 18.65 -3.27
C SER A 115 13.84 17.88 -3.24
N PRO A 116 12.70 18.53 -3.51
CA PRO A 116 11.44 17.82 -3.53
C PRO A 116 11.67 16.68 -4.51
N ILE A 117 11.50 15.45 -4.05
CA ILE A 117 11.13 14.38 -4.95
C ILE A 117 9.90 14.95 -5.62
N MET A 118 10.08 15.42 -6.86
CA MET A 118 8.98 15.76 -7.74
C MET A 118 8.27 14.44 -7.93
N ALA A 119 7.33 14.16 -7.02
CA ALA A 119 6.27 13.21 -7.23
C ALA A 119 5.60 13.66 -8.52
N ALA A 120 6.00 13.03 -9.61
CA ALA A 120 5.37 13.20 -10.90
C ALA A 120 3.90 12.78 -10.71
N GLY A 121 3.04 13.77 -10.44
CA GLY A 121 1.59 13.61 -10.25
C GLY A 121 1.01 13.91 -8.86
N ALA A 122 1.75 14.50 -7.90
CA ALA A 122 1.17 14.81 -6.58
C ALA A 122 0.25 16.04 -6.61
N GLY A 123 -1.05 15.82 -6.42
CA GLY A 123 -2.00 16.88 -6.12
C GLY A 123 -1.77 17.46 -4.75
N GLY A 124 -1.41 18.75 -4.69
CA GLY A 124 -1.36 19.51 -3.45
C GLY A 124 -2.76 19.85 -2.90
N PRO A 125 -2.83 20.58 -1.78
CA PRO A 125 -4.09 21.00 -1.15
C PRO A 125 -5.07 21.69 -2.11
N ALA A 126 -4.55 22.40 -3.11
CA ALA A 126 -5.35 23.04 -4.17
C ALA A 126 -6.12 22.03 -5.03
N GLN A 127 -5.49 20.92 -5.43
CA GLN A 127 -6.14 19.89 -6.23
C GLN A 127 -7.24 19.18 -5.45
N GLN A 128 -7.03 18.95 -4.16
CA GLN A 128 -8.04 18.35 -3.29
C GLN A 128 -9.29 19.26 -3.15
N LEU A 129 -9.08 20.57 -3.00
CA LEU A 129 -10.15 21.56 -3.01
C LEU A 129 -10.91 21.58 -4.34
N ASP A 130 -10.22 21.43 -5.46
CA ASP A 130 -10.84 21.37 -6.78
C ASP A 130 -11.68 20.11 -6.97
N VAL A 131 -11.19 18.95 -6.52
CA VAL A 131 -11.96 17.68 -6.52
C VAL A 131 -13.21 17.79 -5.65
N GLU A 132 -13.11 18.38 -4.45
CA GLU A 132 -14.27 18.58 -3.59
C GLU A 132 -15.31 19.50 -4.24
N ARG A 133 -14.85 20.59 -4.87
CA ARG A 133 -15.73 21.49 -5.63
C ARG A 133 -16.41 20.77 -6.79
N ALA A 134 -15.68 19.93 -7.51
CA ALA A 134 -16.18 19.13 -8.62
C ALA A 134 -17.22 18.09 -8.16
N PHE A 135 -17.00 17.41 -7.02
CA PHE A 135 -17.99 16.51 -6.45
C PHE A 135 -19.25 17.24 -5.96
N ASN A 136 -19.10 18.43 -5.39
CA ASN A 136 -20.25 19.26 -5.04
C ASN A 136 -21.06 19.68 -6.27
N GLN A 137 -20.41 19.92 -7.42
CA GLN A 137 -21.11 20.15 -8.69
C GLN A 137 -21.79 18.88 -9.21
N LEU A 138 -21.11 17.72 -9.17
CA LEU A 138 -21.68 16.43 -9.55
C LEU A 138 -22.96 16.11 -8.77
N ARG A 139 -22.95 16.37 -7.45
CA ARG A 139 -24.10 16.15 -6.57
C ARG A 139 -25.35 16.96 -6.94
N ARG A 140 -25.21 18.02 -7.75
CA ARG A 140 -26.37 18.77 -8.28
C ARG A 140 -27.16 17.96 -9.31
N PHE A 141 -26.49 17.06 -10.04
CA PHE A 141 -27.10 16.17 -11.02
C PHE A 141 -27.38 14.78 -10.43
N ASP A 142 -26.52 14.32 -9.53
CA ASP A 142 -26.64 13.06 -8.82
C ASP A 142 -26.61 13.29 -7.30
N PRO A 143 -27.75 13.64 -6.68
CA PRO A 143 -27.82 13.85 -5.23
C PRO A 143 -27.47 12.61 -4.40
N LYS A 144 -27.41 11.43 -5.03
CA LYS A 144 -27.01 10.17 -4.39
C LYS A 144 -25.52 9.89 -4.51
N PHE A 145 -24.73 10.73 -5.18
CA PHE A 145 -23.29 10.50 -5.30
C PHE A 145 -22.61 10.58 -3.93
N SER A 146 -22.16 9.42 -3.46
CA SER A 146 -21.29 9.26 -2.29
C SER A 146 -19.89 8.91 -2.76
N GLU A 147 -18.91 9.69 -2.30
CA GLU A 147 -17.51 9.43 -2.62
C GLU A 147 -17.02 8.16 -1.91
N ILE A 148 -17.50 7.90 -0.70
CA ILE A 148 -17.14 6.71 0.09
C ILE A 148 -17.57 5.44 -0.67
N ILE A 149 -18.83 5.40 -1.10
CA ILE A 149 -19.37 4.29 -1.89
C ILE A 149 -18.63 4.16 -3.22
N PHE A 150 -18.34 5.28 -3.89
CA PHE A 150 -17.58 5.27 -5.13
C PHE A 150 -16.18 4.69 -4.94
N THR A 151 -15.46 5.11 -3.89
CA THR A 151 -14.13 4.57 -3.59
C THR A 151 -14.18 3.09 -3.23
N ASP A 152 -15.16 2.63 -2.44
CA ASP A 152 -15.34 1.22 -2.11
C ASP A 152 -15.64 0.37 -3.36
N PHE A 153 -16.46 0.89 -4.27
CA PHE A 153 -16.69 0.27 -5.57
C PHE A 153 -15.38 0.12 -6.37
N CYS A 154 -14.55 1.17 -6.38
CA CYS A 154 -13.26 1.15 -7.07
C CYS A 154 -12.26 0.19 -6.42
N TYR A 155 -12.19 0.11 -5.09
CA TYR A 155 -11.41 -0.89 -4.36
C TYR A 155 -11.80 -2.32 -4.77
N ALA A 156 -13.11 -2.62 -4.71
CA ALA A 156 -13.62 -3.94 -5.06
C ALA A 156 -13.35 -4.28 -6.54
N LEU A 157 -13.59 -3.34 -7.46
CA LEU A 157 -13.35 -3.54 -8.88
C LEU A 157 -11.85 -3.76 -9.17
N TYR A 158 -10.96 -3.02 -8.52
CA TYR A 158 -9.51 -3.19 -8.64
C TYR A 158 -9.08 -4.60 -8.25
N GLY A 159 -9.44 -5.03 -7.03
CA GLY A 159 -9.14 -6.37 -6.53
C GLY A 159 -9.58 -7.47 -7.49
N ARG A 160 -10.83 -7.39 -7.96
CA ARG A 160 -11.42 -8.37 -8.87
C ARG A 160 -10.81 -8.36 -10.25
N ALA A 161 -10.44 -7.20 -10.78
CA ALA A 161 -9.80 -7.12 -12.09
C ALA A 161 -8.41 -7.78 -12.08
N HIS A 162 -7.63 -7.56 -11.01
CA HIS A 162 -6.33 -8.21 -10.86
C HIS A 162 -6.44 -9.70 -10.49
N GLU A 163 -7.45 -10.12 -9.73
CA GLU A 163 -7.75 -11.56 -9.56
C GLU A 163 -8.12 -12.20 -10.91
N ALA A 164 -9.04 -11.58 -11.65
CA ALA A 164 -9.53 -12.08 -12.94
C ALA A 164 -8.42 -12.19 -14.00
N ARG A 165 -7.48 -11.24 -14.09
CA ARG A 165 -6.36 -11.38 -15.03
C ARG A 165 -5.51 -12.62 -14.72
N GLY A 166 -5.40 -13.01 -13.46
CA GLY A 166 -4.70 -14.24 -13.04
C GLY A 166 -5.37 -15.52 -13.54
N HIS A 167 -6.68 -15.46 -13.80
CA HIS A 167 -7.49 -16.55 -14.36
C HIS A 167 -7.67 -16.47 -15.89
N GLY A 168 -7.01 -15.50 -16.53
CA GLY A 168 -6.96 -15.36 -17.99
C GLY A 168 -8.12 -14.57 -18.62
N ALA A 169 -8.12 -14.51 -19.94
CA ALA A 169 -9.04 -13.68 -20.71
C ALA A 169 -10.54 -13.95 -20.46
N PRO A 170 -11.01 -15.21 -20.29
CA PRO A 170 -12.43 -15.46 -20.00
C PRO A 170 -12.89 -14.84 -18.67
N ALA A 171 -12.06 -14.89 -17.63
CA ALA A 171 -12.39 -14.30 -16.33
C ALA A 171 -12.44 -12.77 -16.40
N LEU A 172 -11.49 -12.15 -17.12
CA LEU A 172 -11.53 -10.71 -17.40
C LEU A 172 -12.77 -10.32 -18.22
N ASP A 173 -13.20 -11.16 -19.16
CA ASP A 173 -14.36 -10.88 -20.00
C ASP A 173 -15.69 -10.86 -19.23
N LEU A 174 -15.80 -11.57 -18.11
CA LEU A 174 -16.95 -11.45 -17.19
C LEU A 174 -17.09 -10.04 -16.61
N LEU A 175 -15.98 -9.28 -16.52
CA LEU A 175 -15.96 -7.89 -16.06
C LEU A 175 -16.23 -6.88 -17.19
N SER A 176 -16.59 -7.32 -18.40
CA SER A 176 -16.88 -6.40 -19.51
C SER A 176 -17.99 -5.36 -19.23
N PRO A 177 -18.97 -5.59 -18.33
CA PRO A 177 -19.92 -4.52 -17.94
C PRO A 177 -19.28 -3.36 -17.17
N TYR A 178 -18.05 -3.50 -16.69
CA TYR A 178 -17.33 -2.51 -15.89
C TYR A 178 -15.99 -2.10 -16.50
N LEU A 179 -15.39 -2.93 -17.37
CA LEU A 179 -14.09 -2.71 -17.97
C LEU A 179 -14.18 -2.76 -19.51
N SER A 180 -13.70 -1.69 -20.15
CA SER A 180 -13.53 -1.67 -21.60
C SER A 180 -12.61 -2.79 -22.10
N GLU A 181 -12.70 -3.11 -23.39
CA GLU A 181 -11.75 -4.02 -24.03
C GLU A 181 -10.29 -3.52 -23.90
N ALA A 182 -10.07 -2.21 -24.02
CA ALA A 182 -8.75 -1.61 -23.82
C ALA A 182 -8.24 -1.81 -22.39
N ALA A 183 -9.08 -1.56 -21.38
CA ALA A 183 -8.72 -1.76 -19.97
C ALA A 183 -8.40 -3.24 -19.67
N ARG A 184 -9.23 -4.17 -20.15
CA ARG A 184 -8.99 -5.61 -20.00
C ARG A 184 -7.71 -6.06 -20.70
N SER A 185 -7.44 -5.50 -21.88
CA SER A 185 -6.20 -5.79 -22.63
C SER A 185 -4.97 -5.27 -21.90
N SER A 186 -5.01 -4.06 -21.33
CA SER A 186 -3.92 -3.52 -20.50
C SER A 186 -3.62 -4.41 -19.30
N LEU A 187 -4.65 -4.93 -18.61
CA LEU A 187 -4.46 -5.88 -17.51
C LEU A 187 -3.87 -7.22 -17.97
N ALA A 188 -4.35 -7.76 -19.09
CA ALA A 188 -3.84 -9.01 -19.65
C ALA A 188 -2.37 -8.90 -20.10
N GLN A 189 -1.96 -7.73 -20.61
CA GLN A 189 -0.57 -7.47 -21.02
C GLN A 189 0.42 -7.47 -19.84
N LEU A 190 -0.04 -7.28 -18.61
CA LEU A 190 0.81 -7.41 -17.41
C LEU A 190 1.19 -8.86 -17.11
N ASN A 191 0.45 -9.82 -17.65
CA ASN A 191 0.62 -11.22 -17.27
C ASN A 191 1.93 -11.79 -17.87
N PRO A 192 2.86 -12.27 -17.02
CA PRO A 192 4.00 -13.02 -17.52
C PRO A 192 3.55 -14.36 -18.13
N PRO A 193 4.40 -14.98 -18.98
CA PRO A 193 4.17 -16.34 -19.44
C PRO A 193 3.98 -17.29 -18.25
N ASN A 194 3.04 -18.23 -18.39
CA ASN A 194 2.74 -19.24 -17.36
C ASN A 194 2.17 -18.72 -16.03
N LEU A 195 1.67 -17.48 -15.98
CA LEU A 195 0.92 -16.99 -14.82
C LEU A 195 -0.23 -17.96 -14.48
N LYS A 196 -0.29 -18.38 -13.22
CA LYS A 196 -1.34 -19.27 -12.70
C LYS A 196 -2.38 -18.56 -11.85
N ALA A 197 -1.95 -17.54 -11.13
CA ALA A 197 -2.82 -16.75 -10.27
C ALA A 197 -2.20 -15.40 -9.97
N VAL A 198 -3.07 -14.44 -9.65
CA VAL A 198 -2.73 -13.18 -9.00
C VAL A 198 -3.54 -13.18 -7.72
N GLN A 199 -2.87 -13.08 -6.58
CA GLN A 199 -3.51 -13.07 -5.27
C GLN A 199 -2.93 -11.95 -4.43
N GLY A 200 -3.51 -11.72 -3.25
CA GLY A 200 -2.97 -10.69 -2.35
C GLY A 200 -3.07 -9.28 -2.86
N ILE A 201 -4.14 -9.00 -3.59
CA ILE A 201 -4.40 -7.68 -4.11
C ILE A 201 -4.82 -6.78 -2.95
N ILE A 202 -3.94 -5.85 -2.59
CA ILE A 202 -4.13 -4.90 -1.50
C ILE A 202 -3.91 -3.51 -2.04
N VAL A 203 -4.92 -2.67 -1.95
CA VAL A 203 -4.82 -1.28 -2.37
C VAL A 203 -4.47 -0.43 -1.16
N GLY A 204 -3.28 0.13 -1.16
CA GLY A 204 -2.80 0.97 -0.08
C GLY A 204 -3.34 2.38 -0.06
N ALA A 205 -3.45 2.96 -1.25
CA ALA A 205 -4.03 4.29 -1.40
C ALA A 205 -4.88 4.34 -2.68
N ILE A 206 -6.00 5.05 -2.55
CA ILE A 206 -6.80 5.51 -3.69
C ILE A 206 -6.81 7.03 -3.62
N GLN A 207 -6.43 7.66 -4.72
CA GLN A 207 -6.51 9.10 -4.90
C GLN A 207 -7.41 9.43 -6.08
N VAL A 208 -8.40 10.30 -5.86
CA VAL A 208 -9.12 10.95 -6.96
C VAL A 208 -8.20 12.04 -7.52
N ILE A 209 -7.70 11.83 -8.73
CA ILE A 209 -6.77 12.73 -9.39
C ILE A 209 -7.54 13.89 -10.04
N ASP A 210 -8.58 13.59 -10.79
CA ASP A 210 -9.31 14.60 -11.56
C ASP A 210 -10.79 14.20 -11.75
N VAL A 211 -11.65 15.21 -11.86
CA VAL A 211 -13.08 15.06 -12.16
C VAL A 211 -13.41 16.00 -13.32
N ARG A 212 -13.77 15.43 -14.47
CA ARG A 212 -13.98 16.16 -15.72
C ARG A 212 -15.35 15.87 -16.33
N GLY A 213 -15.74 16.68 -17.31
CA GLY A 213 -16.99 16.45 -18.06
C GLY A 213 -18.27 16.83 -17.32
N LEU A 214 -18.19 17.66 -16.26
CA LEU A 214 -19.38 18.10 -15.52
C LEU A 214 -20.35 18.94 -16.35
N ALA A 215 -19.86 19.58 -17.42
CA ALA A 215 -20.67 20.33 -18.39
C ALA A 215 -21.13 19.48 -19.59
N THR A 216 -20.70 18.22 -19.70
CA THR A 216 -21.05 17.32 -20.81
C THR A 216 -22.02 16.23 -20.34
N PRO A 217 -22.60 15.43 -21.26
CA PRO A 217 -23.44 14.28 -20.88
C PRO A 217 -22.70 13.15 -20.15
N THR A 218 -21.36 13.17 -20.14
CA THR A 218 -20.53 12.11 -19.59
C THR A 218 -19.48 12.72 -18.65
N VAL A 219 -19.52 12.28 -17.39
CA VAL A 219 -18.54 12.65 -16.37
C VAL A 219 -17.42 11.62 -16.38
N GLY A 220 -16.17 12.11 -16.32
CA GLY A 220 -14.99 11.29 -16.15
C GLY A 220 -14.36 11.49 -14.78
N ILE A 221 -13.87 10.41 -14.16
CA ILE A 221 -13.06 10.48 -12.94
C ILE A 221 -11.76 9.72 -13.19
N SER A 222 -10.62 10.40 -12.96
CA SER A 222 -9.31 9.77 -12.98
C SER A 222 -8.93 9.36 -11.56
N ILE A 223 -8.58 8.09 -11.37
CA ILE A 223 -8.19 7.52 -10.08
C ILE A 223 -6.76 7.02 -10.14
N GLY A 224 -5.96 7.37 -9.14
CA GLY A 224 -4.66 6.77 -8.86
C GLY A 224 -4.79 5.67 -7.81
N PHE A 225 -4.20 4.52 -8.10
CA PHE A 225 -4.04 3.41 -7.17
C PHE A 225 -2.57 3.28 -6.79
N GLU A 226 -2.29 3.14 -5.50
CA GLU A 226 -1.05 2.55 -4.98
C GLU A 226 -1.44 1.20 -4.38
N ALA A 227 -0.91 0.10 -4.91
CA ALA A 227 -1.35 -1.22 -4.52
C ALA A 227 -0.21 -2.23 -4.56
N ASN A 228 -0.49 -3.40 -3.98
CA ASN A 228 0.37 -4.54 -4.04
C ASN A 228 -0.42 -5.77 -4.48
N TYR A 229 0.24 -6.68 -5.18
CA TYR A 229 -0.30 -8.00 -5.48
C TYR A 229 0.84 -9.00 -5.64
N THR A 230 0.51 -10.27 -5.53
CA THR A 230 1.45 -11.39 -5.69
C THR A 230 1.05 -12.22 -6.91
N GLU A 231 1.99 -12.40 -7.82
CA GLU A 231 1.87 -13.27 -8.98
C GLU A 231 2.50 -14.63 -8.70
N PHE A 232 1.84 -15.69 -9.19
CA PHE A 232 2.32 -17.05 -9.09
C PHE A 232 2.64 -17.59 -10.48
N THR A 233 3.93 -17.73 -10.77
CA THR A 233 4.48 -18.18 -12.04
C THR A 233 5.43 -19.36 -11.83
N PRO A 234 4.91 -20.58 -11.58
CA PRO A 234 5.74 -21.76 -11.34
C PRO A 234 6.75 -22.00 -12.48
N ARG A 235 7.99 -22.31 -12.11
CA ARG A 235 9.09 -22.59 -13.04
C ARG A 235 9.97 -23.72 -12.51
N GLU A 236 10.81 -24.28 -13.39
CA GLU A 236 11.74 -25.34 -13.00
C GLU A 236 12.68 -24.84 -11.88
N GLY A 237 12.77 -25.57 -10.77
CA GLY A 237 13.53 -25.18 -9.58
C GLY A 237 12.84 -24.19 -8.64
N ASP A 238 11.70 -23.61 -9.02
CA ASP A 238 10.89 -22.72 -8.18
C ASP A 238 9.39 -23.01 -8.43
N PRO A 239 8.85 -24.07 -7.79
CA PRO A 239 7.49 -24.55 -8.03
C PRO A 239 6.41 -23.60 -7.51
N ARG A 240 6.76 -22.64 -6.65
CA ARG A 240 5.82 -21.59 -6.21
C ARG A 240 5.83 -20.42 -7.19
N GLY A 241 7.01 -20.01 -7.66
CA GLY A 241 7.14 -18.91 -8.60
C GLY A 241 6.51 -17.62 -8.08
N GLU A 242 6.58 -17.40 -6.78
CA GLU A 242 5.89 -16.29 -6.12
C GLU A 242 6.70 -15.00 -6.28
N MET A 243 6.07 -13.96 -6.82
CA MET A 243 6.66 -12.63 -6.93
C MET A 243 5.63 -11.57 -6.54
N SER A 244 5.97 -10.76 -5.56
CA SER A 244 5.12 -9.64 -5.17
C SER A 244 5.51 -8.38 -5.94
N TYR A 245 4.55 -7.50 -6.14
CA TYR A 245 4.75 -6.25 -6.84
C TYR A 245 4.11 -5.11 -6.09
N TYR A 246 4.84 -4.00 -5.98
CA TYR A 246 4.28 -2.69 -5.68
C TYR A 246 3.96 -1.99 -6.99
N VAL A 247 2.74 -1.51 -7.13
CA VAL A 247 2.25 -0.90 -8.36
C VAL A 247 1.62 0.46 -8.11
N ARG A 248 1.85 1.36 -9.06
CA ARG A 248 1.09 2.60 -9.19
C ARG A 248 0.39 2.59 -10.52
N GLU A 249 -0.91 2.79 -10.50
CA GLU A 249 -1.75 2.70 -11.69
C GLU A 249 -2.73 3.87 -11.75
N ARG A 250 -3.06 4.31 -12.95
CA ARG A 250 -4.11 5.30 -13.21
C ARG A 250 -5.25 4.67 -13.98
N TRP A 251 -6.45 4.78 -13.44
CA TRP A 251 -7.66 4.28 -14.04
C TRP A 251 -8.55 5.46 -14.43
N GLU A 252 -9.02 5.45 -15.67
CA GLU A 252 -9.93 6.47 -16.18
C GLU A 252 -11.35 5.89 -16.22
N LEU A 253 -12.23 6.38 -15.35
CA LEU A 253 -13.61 5.95 -15.28
C LEU A 253 -14.51 6.99 -15.95
N GLU A 254 -15.61 6.53 -16.51
CA GLU A 254 -16.68 7.40 -16.99
C GLU A 254 -18.05 6.92 -16.52
N ARG A 255 -19.00 7.85 -16.49
CA ARG A 255 -20.42 7.58 -16.30
C ARG A 255 -21.24 8.67 -16.96
N LYS A 256 -22.43 8.33 -17.46
CA LYS A 256 -23.40 9.35 -17.88
C LYS A 256 -23.77 10.24 -16.68
N ARG A 257 -23.68 11.56 -16.86
CA ARG A 257 -23.78 12.55 -15.76
C ARG A 257 -25.07 12.43 -14.97
N ASP A 258 -26.17 12.21 -15.68
CA ASP A 258 -27.52 12.28 -15.14
C ASP A 258 -28.01 10.90 -14.61
N VAL A 259 -27.12 9.91 -14.53
CA VAL A 259 -27.40 8.61 -13.92
C VAL A 259 -27.17 8.70 -12.42
N LEU A 260 -28.19 8.35 -11.64
CA LEU A 260 -28.11 8.36 -10.19
C LEU A 260 -27.20 7.25 -9.67
N SER A 261 -26.34 7.58 -8.70
CA SER A 261 -25.50 6.59 -8.03
C SER A 261 -26.34 5.55 -7.28
N PRO A 262 -25.96 4.26 -7.33
CA PRO A 262 -26.57 3.24 -6.49
C PRO A 262 -26.30 3.50 -5.00
N GLY A 263 -27.17 2.98 -4.14
CA GLY A 263 -26.91 2.97 -2.70
C GLY A 263 -25.86 1.93 -2.29
N PRO A 264 -25.43 1.92 -1.01
CA PRO A 264 -24.34 1.08 -0.52
C PRO A 264 -24.48 -0.42 -0.87
N GLU A 265 -25.69 -0.96 -0.77
CA GLU A 265 -25.96 -2.38 -1.03
C GLU A 265 -25.84 -2.77 -2.51
N GLN A 266 -26.04 -1.81 -3.42
CA GLN A 266 -26.12 -2.03 -4.86
C GLN A 266 -24.84 -1.62 -5.59
N ALA A 267 -24.00 -0.80 -4.96
CA ALA A 267 -22.78 -0.25 -5.53
C ALA A 267 -21.62 -1.27 -5.57
N THR A 268 -21.89 -2.49 -6.05
CA THR A 268 -20.91 -3.58 -6.12
C THR A 268 -20.55 -3.86 -7.57
N ALA A 269 -19.30 -4.21 -7.84
CA ALA A 269 -18.88 -4.72 -9.15
C ALA A 269 -19.23 -6.21 -9.35
N LEU A 270 -20.20 -6.75 -8.61
CA LEU A 270 -20.58 -8.17 -8.55
C LEU A 270 -21.77 -8.53 -9.42
N HIS A 271 -22.53 -7.53 -9.84
CA HIS A 271 -23.82 -7.70 -10.47
C HIS A 271 -23.86 -6.95 -11.79
N CYS A 272 -24.83 -7.24 -12.63
CA CYS A 272 -25.09 -6.44 -13.83
C CYS A 272 -25.55 -5.05 -13.37
N PRO A 273 -24.91 -3.95 -13.82
CA PRO A 273 -25.27 -2.60 -13.37
C PRO A 273 -26.67 -2.16 -13.85
N ARG A 274 -27.28 -2.88 -14.80
CA ARG A 274 -28.66 -2.61 -15.24
C ARG A 274 -29.72 -3.37 -14.44
N CYS A 275 -29.54 -4.68 -14.23
CA CYS A 275 -30.60 -5.53 -13.65
C CYS A 275 -30.27 -6.13 -12.28
N GLY A 276 -29.05 -5.98 -11.77
CA GLY A 276 -28.64 -6.52 -10.48
C GLY A 276 -28.41 -8.04 -10.44
N ALA A 277 -28.58 -8.76 -11.56
CA ALA A 277 -28.28 -10.19 -11.63
C ALA A 277 -26.76 -10.46 -11.56
N PRO A 278 -26.31 -11.67 -11.19
CA PRO A 278 -24.89 -12.02 -11.22
C PRO A 278 -24.23 -11.75 -12.59
N LEU A 279 -22.93 -11.45 -12.59
CA LEU A 279 -22.18 -11.27 -13.82
C LEU A 279 -22.09 -12.57 -14.63
N GLN A 280 -22.95 -12.68 -15.62
CA GLN A 280 -23.00 -13.78 -16.58
C GLN A 280 -23.37 -13.24 -17.96
N LYS A 281 -22.72 -13.79 -19.00
CA LYS A 281 -22.91 -13.36 -20.38
C LYS A 281 -23.59 -14.44 -21.21
N ASP A 282 -24.41 -14.01 -22.16
CA ASP A 282 -24.92 -14.86 -23.22
C ASP A 282 -23.87 -15.00 -24.35
N THR A 283 -24.23 -15.74 -25.40
CA THR A 283 -23.36 -15.99 -26.56
C THR A 283 -23.09 -14.73 -27.39
N ALA A 284 -23.89 -13.67 -27.25
CA ALA A 284 -23.70 -12.37 -27.90
C ALA A 284 -22.87 -11.38 -27.07
N GLY A 285 -22.45 -11.78 -25.87
CA GLY A 285 -21.72 -10.95 -24.93
C GLY A 285 -22.58 -9.93 -24.19
N ALA A 286 -23.90 -10.06 -24.24
CA ALA A 286 -24.84 -9.30 -23.43
C ALA A 286 -25.07 -10.00 -22.08
N CYS A 287 -25.70 -9.32 -21.13
CA CYS A 287 -26.08 -9.93 -19.86
C CYS A 287 -27.06 -11.09 -20.09
N ALA A 288 -26.72 -12.28 -19.56
CA ALA A 288 -27.53 -13.49 -19.72
C ALA A 288 -28.95 -13.42 -19.13
N PHE A 289 -29.22 -12.41 -18.28
CA PHE A 289 -30.50 -12.26 -17.58
C PHE A 289 -31.39 -11.17 -18.18
N CYS A 290 -30.82 -10.01 -18.56
CA CYS A 290 -31.61 -8.88 -19.07
C CYS A 290 -31.37 -8.57 -20.56
N GLY A 291 -30.48 -9.32 -21.22
CA GLY A 291 -30.16 -9.18 -22.64
C GLY A 291 -29.43 -7.88 -23.00
N THR A 292 -29.02 -7.06 -22.02
CA THR A 292 -28.34 -5.79 -22.31
C THR A 292 -26.85 -5.99 -22.46
N LYS A 293 -26.33 -5.52 -23.60
CA LYS A 293 -24.90 -5.33 -23.81
C LYS A 293 -24.48 -4.01 -23.19
N ILE A 294 -23.48 -4.06 -22.32
CA ILE A 294 -22.97 -2.90 -21.59
C ILE A 294 -21.53 -2.69 -22.04
N ASP A 295 -21.28 -1.56 -22.69
CA ASP A 295 -19.98 -1.20 -23.29
C ASP A 295 -19.54 0.24 -22.94
N SER A 296 -20.29 0.90 -22.05
CA SER A 296 -20.08 2.28 -21.62
C SER A 296 -20.63 2.52 -20.20
N GLY A 297 -20.34 3.70 -19.66
CA GLY A 297 -20.84 4.13 -18.35
C GLY A 297 -22.31 4.55 -18.31
N GLU A 298 -23.18 3.91 -19.11
CA GLU A 298 -24.61 4.25 -19.18
C GLU A 298 -25.38 3.88 -17.89
N PHE A 299 -24.95 2.84 -17.18
CA PHE A 299 -25.68 2.34 -15.99
C PHE A 299 -24.92 2.56 -14.68
N GLN A 300 -23.59 2.58 -14.72
CA GLN A 300 -22.71 2.77 -13.56
C GLN A 300 -21.34 3.27 -14.03
N TRP A 301 -20.42 3.54 -13.11
CA TRP A 301 -19.02 3.82 -13.43
C TRP A 301 -18.38 2.69 -14.22
N TYR A 302 -17.75 3.06 -15.33
CA TYR A 302 -17.15 2.16 -16.31
C TYR A 302 -15.71 2.58 -16.59
N VAL A 303 -14.77 1.65 -16.47
CA VAL A 303 -13.34 1.90 -16.69
C VAL A 303 -13.05 1.90 -18.18
N ARG A 304 -12.68 3.07 -18.71
CA ARG A 304 -12.31 3.26 -20.13
C ARG A 304 -10.89 2.83 -20.41
N SER A 305 -9.95 3.16 -19.54
CA SER A 305 -8.53 2.81 -19.72
C SER A 305 -7.81 2.65 -18.39
N ILE A 306 -6.74 1.86 -18.43
CA ILE A 306 -5.83 1.60 -17.31
C ILE A 306 -4.42 1.88 -17.81
N ALA A 307 -3.66 2.64 -17.03
CA ALA A 307 -2.25 2.91 -17.27
C ALA A 307 -1.43 2.50 -16.05
N THR A 308 -0.53 1.54 -16.23
CA THR A 308 0.46 1.20 -15.20
C THR A 308 1.58 2.23 -15.24
N LEU A 309 1.67 3.06 -14.20
CA LEU A 309 2.65 4.14 -14.08
C LEU A 309 4.00 3.61 -13.59
N SER A 310 3.97 2.71 -12.60
CA SER A 310 5.15 2.00 -12.13
C SER A 310 4.78 0.61 -11.60
N ARG A 311 5.72 -0.34 -11.74
CA ARG A 311 5.60 -1.69 -11.22
C ARG A 311 6.98 -2.17 -10.76
N GLU A 312 7.11 -2.41 -9.47
CA GLU A 312 8.37 -2.75 -8.83
C GLU A 312 8.26 -4.13 -8.20
N ALA A 313 9.16 -5.05 -8.56
CA ALA A 313 9.24 -6.37 -7.93
C ALA A 313 9.65 -6.21 -6.46
N LYS A 314 8.93 -6.90 -5.59
CA LYS A 314 9.11 -6.90 -4.15
C LYS A 314 9.39 -8.33 -3.66
N GLY A 315 10.39 -8.47 -2.79
CA GLY A 315 10.83 -9.70 -2.13
C GLY A 315 9.83 -10.22 -1.07
N PRO A 316 10.29 -11.07 -0.13
CA PRO A 316 9.39 -11.70 0.83
C PRO A 316 8.76 -10.67 1.77
N LEU A 317 7.45 -10.48 1.59
CA LEU A 317 6.66 -9.42 2.20
C LEU A 317 6.70 -9.35 3.73
N LEU A 318 6.82 -10.50 4.41
CA LEU A 318 6.56 -10.62 5.85
C LEU A 318 7.81 -10.58 6.74
N THR A 319 9.01 -10.55 6.15
CA THR A 319 10.28 -10.64 6.87
C THR A 319 11.19 -9.42 6.67
N SER A 320 10.75 -8.41 5.91
CA SER A 320 11.45 -7.13 5.83
C SER A 320 11.20 -6.28 7.08
N ASP A 321 12.20 -5.46 7.46
CA ASP A 321 12.09 -4.41 8.47
C ASP A 321 12.36 -3.08 7.77
N VAL A 322 11.32 -2.27 7.57
CA VAL A 322 11.40 -1.00 6.84
C VAL A 322 11.10 0.13 7.81
N PRO A 323 11.98 1.16 7.87
CA PRO A 323 11.75 2.32 8.70
C PRO A 323 10.44 3.03 8.35
N GLU A 324 9.78 3.53 9.39
CA GLU A 324 8.65 4.45 9.29
C GLU A 324 8.99 5.66 8.45
N VAL A 325 8.05 6.07 7.61
CA VAL A 325 8.12 7.32 6.86
C VAL A 325 6.92 8.17 7.25
N GLY A 326 7.17 9.44 7.56
CA GLY A 326 6.11 10.42 7.70
C GLY A 326 5.48 10.55 9.09
N THR A 327 5.87 9.75 10.08
CA THR A 327 5.42 9.94 11.48
C THR A 327 5.71 11.36 11.98
N ASP A 328 6.87 11.91 11.64
CA ASP A 328 7.27 13.28 11.99
C ASP A 328 6.76 14.35 11.00
N TYR A 329 6.01 13.97 9.95
CA TYR A 329 5.43 14.96 9.04
C TYR A 329 4.37 15.81 9.76
N PRO A 330 4.17 17.07 9.33
CA PRO A 330 3.05 17.87 9.79
C PRO A 330 1.72 17.15 9.54
N THR A 331 0.81 17.24 10.49
CA THR A 331 -0.55 16.69 10.33
C THR A 331 -1.26 17.41 9.19
N VAL A 332 -1.64 16.66 8.16
CA VAL A 332 -2.46 17.17 7.06
C VAL A 332 -3.90 17.26 7.56
N THR A 333 -4.44 18.46 7.56
CA THR A 333 -5.81 18.75 8.02
C THR A 333 -6.60 19.35 6.87
N GLN A 334 -7.88 19.00 6.75
CA GLN A 334 -8.73 19.57 5.71
C GLN A 334 -8.82 21.11 5.84
N PRO A 335 -8.98 21.84 4.73
CA PRO A 335 -9.20 23.27 4.78
C PRO A 335 -10.43 23.65 5.63
N ASN A 336 -10.34 24.76 6.37
CA ASN A 336 -11.41 25.27 7.23
C ASN A 336 -11.98 24.27 8.26
N PHE A 337 -11.16 23.29 8.71
CA PHE A 337 -11.61 22.27 9.66
C PHE A 337 -12.33 22.82 10.92
N PRO A 338 -11.90 23.91 11.58
CA PRO A 338 -12.63 24.44 12.74
C PRO A 338 -14.08 24.82 12.44
N ALA A 339 -14.35 25.42 11.27
CA ALA A 339 -15.70 25.80 10.88
C ALA A 339 -16.54 24.57 10.50
N VAL A 340 -15.96 23.60 9.78
CA VAL A 340 -16.65 22.35 9.43
C VAL A 340 -16.99 21.55 10.69
N ARG A 341 -16.07 21.49 11.65
CA ARG A 341 -16.31 20.86 12.95
C ARG A 341 -17.45 21.52 13.71
N ALA A 342 -17.47 22.85 13.82
CA ALA A 342 -18.54 23.56 14.51
C ALA A 342 -19.91 23.30 13.85
N ALA A 343 -19.98 23.32 12.52
CA ALA A 343 -21.20 23.01 11.77
C ALA A 343 -21.65 21.56 11.97
N PHE A 344 -20.70 20.61 12.00
CA PHE A 344 -20.99 19.20 12.28
C PHE A 344 -21.57 19.02 13.68
N GLU A 345 -20.95 19.62 14.71
CA GLU A 345 -21.43 19.57 16.10
C GLU A 345 -22.83 20.18 16.24
N GLN A 346 -23.08 21.33 15.59
CA GLN A 346 -24.39 21.97 15.58
C GLN A 346 -25.48 21.09 14.96
N ASN A 347 -25.16 20.39 13.86
CA ASN A 347 -26.10 19.51 13.17
C ASN A 347 -26.24 18.12 13.83
N ASN A 348 -25.35 17.78 14.76
CA ASN A 348 -25.32 16.49 15.45
C ASN A 348 -25.24 16.71 16.97
N PRO A 349 -26.30 17.23 17.61
CA PRO A 349 -26.26 17.62 19.03
C PRO A 349 -26.07 16.43 20.00
N THR A 350 -26.26 15.20 19.53
CA THR A 350 -26.00 13.97 20.32
C THR A 350 -24.58 13.43 20.13
N PHE A 351 -23.78 14.03 19.25
CA PHE A 351 -22.40 13.64 19.02
C PHE A 351 -21.48 14.19 20.12
N SER A 352 -20.50 13.37 20.49
CA SER A 352 -19.48 13.70 21.48
C SER A 352 -18.12 13.25 20.96
N TRP A 353 -17.16 14.17 20.91
CA TRP A 353 -15.79 13.83 20.51
C TRP A 353 -15.13 12.86 21.48
N ALA A 354 -15.44 12.98 22.77
CA ALA A 354 -14.91 12.08 23.79
C ALA A 354 -15.39 10.64 23.54
N ASP A 355 -16.69 10.45 23.30
CA ASP A 355 -17.26 9.13 23.03
C ASP A 355 -16.76 8.56 21.70
N PHE A 356 -16.67 9.40 20.66
CA PHE A 356 -16.12 9.00 19.37
C PHE A 356 -14.65 8.57 19.47
N GLN A 357 -13.81 9.31 20.19
CA GLN A 357 -12.40 8.94 20.42
C GLN A 357 -12.28 7.69 21.30
N ALA A 358 -13.19 7.48 22.26
CA ALA A 358 -13.25 6.23 23.03
C ALA A 358 -13.60 5.04 22.14
N ARG A 359 -14.56 5.18 21.22
CA ARG A 359 -14.89 4.18 20.19
C ARG A 359 -13.70 3.91 19.28
N ALA A 360 -13.03 4.94 18.77
CA ALA A 360 -11.85 4.79 17.91
C ALA A 360 -10.71 4.04 18.63
N ARG A 361 -10.50 4.32 19.93
CA ARG A 361 -9.53 3.61 20.77
C ARG A 361 -9.90 2.15 20.97
N LEU A 362 -11.17 1.83 21.24
CA LEU A 362 -11.65 0.44 21.33
C LEU A 362 -11.38 -0.32 20.03
N ILE A 363 -11.78 0.27 18.89
CA ILE A 363 -11.55 -0.33 17.57
C ILE A 363 -10.07 -0.57 17.34
N PHE A 364 -9.22 0.42 17.61
CA PHE A 364 -7.77 0.28 17.51
C PHE A 364 -7.27 -0.92 18.34
N THR A 365 -7.63 -1.00 19.62
CA THR A 365 -7.20 -2.08 20.50
C THR A 365 -7.66 -3.47 20.03
N GLU A 366 -8.94 -3.63 19.65
CA GLU A 366 -9.44 -4.92 19.16
C GLU A 366 -8.73 -5.35 17.87
N LEU A 367 -8.45 -4.41 16.97
CA LEU A 367 -7.70 -4.66 15.74
C LEU A 367 -6.26 -5.10 16.03
N GLN A 368 -5.56 -4.42 16.94
CA GLN A 368 -4.20 -4.81 17.34
C GLN A 368 -4.16 -6.21 17.97
N GLU A 369 -5.15 -6.53 18.80
CA GLU A 369 -5.22 -7.82 19.47
C GLU A 369 -5.61 -8.95 18.50
N ALA A 370 -6.57 -8.70 17.60
CA ALA A 370 -6.94 -9.61 16.52
C ALA A 370 -5.74 -9.94 15.63
N TRP A 371 -4.97 -8.91 15.26
CA TRP A 371 -3.77 -9.04 14.44
C TRP A 371 -2.68 -9.84 15.16
N SER A 372 -2.34 -9.43 16.39
CA SER A 372 -1.27 -10.05 17.19
C SER A 372 -1.56 -11.51 17.56
N THR A 373 -2.83 -11.92 17.59
CA THR A 373 -3.25 -13.28 17.89
C THR A 373 -3.58 -14.11 16.64
N LEU A 374 -3.52 -13.53 15.45
CA LEU A 374 -4.01 -14.11 14.17
C LEU A 374 -5.50 -14.51 14.20
N ASN A 375 -6.26 -14.00 15.17
CA ASN A 375 -7.70 -14.23 15.30
C ASN A 375 -8.47 -13.05 14.67
N TRP A 376 -8.44 -12.97 13.35
CA TRP A 376 -8.99 -11.81 12.64
C TRP A 376 -10.50 -11.65 12.77
N GLU A 377 -11.25 -12.71 13.11
CA GLU A 377 -12.70 -12.63 13.33
C GLU A 377 -13.07 -11.63 14.45
N ARG A 378 -12.15 -11.35 15.39
CA ARG A 378 -12.34 -10.30 16.41
C ARG A 378 -12.47 -8.90 15.82
N ALA A 379 -11.79 -8.61 14.71
CA ALA A 379 -11.87 -7.31 14.04
C ALA A 379 -13.17 -7.15 13.24
N ARG A 380 -13.85 -8.26 12.90
CA ARG A 380 -15.01 -8.28 11.99
C ARG A 380 -16.13 -7.30 12.35
N PRO A 381 -16.54 -7.11 13.61
CA PRO A 381 -17.59 -6.15 13.95
C PRO A 381 -17.21 -4.68 13.76
N HIS A 382 -15.91 -4.38 13.64
CA HIS A 382 -15.37 -3.03 13.73
C HIS A 382 -15.01 -2.42 12.38
N GLU A 383 -14.97 -3.24 11.34
CA GLU A 383 -14.51 -2.87 10.00
C GLU A 383 -15.61 -3.02 8.96
N THR A 384 -15.62 -2.10 7.99
CA THR A 384 -16.40 -2.30 6.76
C THR A 384 -15.91 -3.55 6.02
N ASP A 385 -16.76 -4.10 5.14
CA ASP A 385 -16.43 -5.33 4.42
C ASP A 385 -15.16 -5.20 3.58
N ASN A 386 -14.92 -4.02 3.01
CA ASN A 386 -13.76 -3.75 2.16
C ASN A 386 -12.43 -3.84 2.93
N ILE A 387 -12.28 -3.08 4.02
CA ILE A 387 -11.02 -3.06 4.77
C ILE A 387 -10.76 -4.40 5.50
N PHE A 388 -11.81 -5.08 5.96
CA PHE A 388 -11.67 -6.39 6.58
C PHE A 388 -11.07 -7.44 5.63
N GLN A 389 -11.54 -7.48 4.38
CA GLN A 389 -11.02 -8.42 3.40
C GLN A 389 -9.56 -8.11 3.04
N MET A 390 -9.21 -6.82 2.96
CA MET A 390 -7.82 -6.41 2.74
C MET A 390 -6.89 -6.87 3.85
N HIS A 391 -7.25 -6.64 5.11
CA HIS A 391 -6.44 -7.08 6.25
C HIS A 391 -6.41 -8.61 6.40
N ARG A 392 -7.51 -9.30 6.05
CA ARG A 392 -7.58 -10.78 6.12
C ARG A 392 -6.48 -11.44 5.27
N TYR A 393 -6.17 -10.89 4.11
CA TYR A 393 -5.09 -11.42 3.27
C TYR A 393 -3.76 -11.52 4.03
N TRP A 394 -3.39 -10.48 4.80
CA TRP A 394 -2.15 -10.47 5.56
C TRP A 394 -2.14 -11.53 6.64
N ILE A 395 -3.25 -11.69 7.36
CA ILE A 395 -3.41 -12.72 8.38
C ILE A 395 -3.25 -14.11 7.75
N ASP A 396 -3.90 -14.36 6.62
CA ASP A 396 -3.76 -15.63 5.91
C ASP A 396 -2.32 -15.84 5.41
N ALA A 397 -1.62 -14.78 4.99
CA ALA A 397 -0.22 -14.84 4.58
C ALA A 397 0.70 -15.20 5.77
N TYR A 398 0.51 -14.57 6.93
CA TYR A 398 1.21 -14.93 8.17
C TYR A 398 0.99 -16.40 8.52
N GLN A 399 -0.26 -16.85 8.53
CA GLN A 399 -0.62 -18.24 8.81
C GLN A 399 0.03 -19.23 7.83
N ARG A 400 -0.04 -18.97 6.52
CA ARG A 400 0.57 -19.81 5.47
C ARG A 400 2.09 -19.92 5.61
N GLN A 401 2.76 -18.83 5.98
CA GLN A 401 4.21 -18.80 6.17
C GLN A 401 4.65 -19.30 7.56
N GLY A 402 3.72 -19.61 8.45
CA GLY A 402 4.04 -20.01 9.83
C GLY A 402 4.66 -18.87 10.64
N LEU A 403 4.27 -17.64 10.29
CA LEU A 403 4.72 -16.41 10.92
C LEU A 403 3.58 -15.79 11.73
N ARG A 404 3.93 -14.97 12.72
CA ARG A 404 2.99 -14.13 13.46
C ARG A 404 3.63 -12.79 13.75
N ASN A 405 3.01 -11.72 13.30
CA ASN A 405 3.36 -10.39 13.75
C ASN A 405 2.66 -10.08 15.07
N ALA A 406 3.37 -9.41 15.98
CA ALA A 406 2.90 -9.05 17.30
C ALA A 406 3.24 -7.58 17.58
N LEU A 407 2.24 -6.86 18.09
CA LEU A 407 2.36 -5.47 18.52
C LEU A 407 2.21 -5.42 20.03
N ASP A 408 3.34 -5.62 20.73
CA ASP A 408 3.37 -5.68 22.18
C ASP A 408 3.43 -4.28 22.81
N GLN A 409 2.75 -4.12 23.93
CA GLN A 409 2.65 -2.85 24.68
C GLN A 409 2.20 -1.67 23.78
N CYS A 410 1.36 -1.97 22.80
CA CYS A 410 0.83 -0.98 21.89
C CYS A 410 -0.10 -0.01 22.62
N GLN A 411 0.14 1.29 22.46
CA GLN A 411 -0.68 2.35 23.03
C GLN A 411 -0.80 3.53 22.09
N ILE A 412 -1.97 4.16 22.10
CA ILE A 412 -2.21 5.42 21.39
C ILE A 412 -1.70 6.58 22.27
N THR A 413 -0.80 7.38 21.72
CA THR A 413 -0.22 8.57 22.37
C THR A 413 -1.00 9.85 22.02
N ALA A 414 -1.60 9.94 20.84
CA ALA A 414 -2.45 11.06 20.44
C ALA A 414 -3.48 10.65 19.38
N MET A 415 -4.62 11.34 19.36
CA MET A 415 -5.61 11.28 18.28
C MET A 415 -6.00 12.69 17.87
N GLN A 416 -5.74 13.05 16.63
CA GLN A 416 -6.03 14.37 16.09
C GLN A 416 -7.12 14.26 15.02
N PRO A 417 -8.31 14.86 15.21
CA PRO A 417 -9.29 14.98 14.15
C PRO A 417 -8.78 15.88 13.03
N VAL A 418 -8.82 15.39 11.79
CA VAL A 418 -8.25 16.09 10.63
C VAL A 418 -9.24 16.32 9.50
N LYS A 419 -10.29 15.50 9.41
CA LYS A 419 -11.29 15.57 8.34
C LYS A 419 -12.67 15.19 8.84
N ILE A 420 -13.68 15.93 8.40
CA ILE A 420 -15.10 15.53 8.51
C ILE A 420 -15.68 15.67 7.11
N LYS A 421 -16.28 14.58 6.63
CA LYS A 421 -16.96 14.53 5.34
C LYS A 421 -18.37 14.03 5.54
N MET A 422 -19.33 14.65 4.87
CA MET A 422 -20.72 14.23 4.88
C MET A 422 -21.17 14.08 3.43
N ASP A 423 -21.86 12.98 3.12
CA ASP A 423 -22.53 12.78 1.85
C ASP A 423 -23.93 12.18 2.04
N ALA A 424 -24.56 11.78 0.94
CA ALA A 424 -25.94 11.29 0.94
C ALA A 424 -26.16 10.09 1.88
N PHE A 425 -25.14 9.27 2.13
CA PHE A 425 -25.26 8.01 2.85
C PHE A 425 -24.43 7.94 4.13
N TYR A 426 -23.33 8.70 4.22
CA TYR A 426 -22.41 8.58 5.35
C TYR A 426 -21.94 9.93 5.90
N ASN A 427 -21.77 9.95 7.22
CA ASN A 427 -20.86 10.86 7.90
C ASN A 427 -19.53 10.12 8.09
N ALA A 428 -18.42 10.74 7.73
CA ALA A 428 -17.08 10.20 7.87
C ALA A 428 -16.19 11.16 8.66
N ILE A 429 -15.40 10.61 9.58
CA ILE A 429 -14.42 11.36 10.37
C ILE A 429 -13.06 10.67 10.23
N THR A 430 -12.04 11.44 9.85
CA THR A 430 -10.66 10.97 9.79
C THR A 430 -9.90 11.49 11.01
N LEU A 431 -9.23 10.58 11.71
CA LEU A 431 -8.30 10.86 12.78
C LEU A 431 -6.88 10.52 12.35
N ARG A 432 -5.90 11.39 12.59
CA ARG A 432 -4.50 10.97 12.66
C ARG A 432 -4.24 10.38 14.05
N ILE A 433 -3.96 9.08 14.10
CA ILE A 433 -3.73 8.32 15.33
C ILE A 433 -2.23 8.08 15.45
N PHE A 434 -1.64 8.52 16.56
CA PHE A 434 -0.24 8.28 16.88
C PHE A 434 -0.15 7.10 17.84
N GLY A 435 0.64 6.09 17.46
CA GLY A 435 0.86 4.87 18.22
C GLY A 435 2.32 4.70 18.62
N GLN A 436 2.54 3.93 19.69
CA GLN A 436 3.86 3.38 19.99
C GLN A 436 3.74 1.97 20.57
N GLY A 437 4.75 1.13 20.35
CA GLY A 437 4.75 -0.27 20.76
C GLY A 437 5.97 -1.01 20.24
N PHE A 438 6.12 -2.28 20.61
CA PHE A 438 7.14 -3.17 20.08
C PHE A 438 6.53 -3.99 18.94
N ASP A 439 6.98 -3.72 17.72
CA ASP A 439 6.54 -4.41 16.51
C ASP A 439 7.60 -5.44 16.11
N TYR A 440 7.20 -6.70 16.09
CA TYR A 440 8.09 -7.78 15.66
C TYR A 440 7.31 -8.96 15.09
N THR A 441 7.96 -9.70 14.20
CA THR A 441 7.43 -10.94 13.62
C THR A 441 8.21 -12.12 14.15
N ILE A 442 7.50 -13.16 14.60
CA ILE A 442 8.07 -14.43 15.05
C ILE A 442 7.70 -15.57 14.12
N ASP A 443 8.58 -16.58 14.06
CA ASP A 443 8.27 -17.87 13.45
C ASP A 443 7.59 -18.85 14.44
N LYS A 444 7.26 -20.05 13.96
CA LYS A 444 6.69 -21.13 14.80
C LYS A 444 7.56 -21.54 15.98
N ALA A 445 8.87 -21.31 15.92
CA ALA A 445 9.80 -21.60 17.02
C ALA A 445 9.90 -20.44 18.03
N GLY A 446 9.17 -19.33 17.80
CA GLY A 446 9.20 -18.14 18.63
C GLY A 446 10.42 -17.23 18.39
N ARG A 447 11.21 -17.51 17.35
CA ARG A 447 12.38 -16.70 16.99
C ARG A 447 11.90 -15.45 16.27
N VAL A 448 12.46 -14.30 16.65
CA VAL A 448 12.19 -13.03 15.95
C VAL A 448 12.87 -13.08 14.58
N VAL A 449 12.09 -12.89 13.52
CA VAL A 449 12.57 -12.91 12.13
C VAL A 449 12.52 -11.53 11.46
N SER A 450 11.80 -10.57 12.07
CA SER A 450 11.76 -9.16 11.65
C SER A 450 11.28 -8.30 12.83
N GLY A 451 11.63 -7.01 12.83
CA GLY A 451 11.30 -6.04 13.87
C GLY A 451 12.06 -6.25 15.17
N SER A 452 11.55 -5.68 16.27
CA SER A 452 12.27 -5.66 17.55
C SER A 452 11.36 -5.76 18.77
N LYS A 453 11.78 -6.59 19.73
CA LYS A 453 11.17 -6.69 21.07
C LYS A 453 11.67 -5.64 22.06
N SER A 454 12.72 -4.90 21.71
CA SER A 454 13.40 -3.96 22.61
C SER A 454 13.46 -2.54 22.09
N ASN A 455 13.28 -2.33 20.79
CA ASN A 455 13.26 -1.01 20.19
C ASN A 455 11.81 -0.54 20.10
N LEU A 456 11.47 0.45 20.92
CA LEU A 456 10.15 1.05 20.89
C LEU A 456 9.94 1.73 19.53
N ARG A 457 8.94 1.27 18.78
CA ARG A 457 8.51 1.86 17.52
C ARG A 457 7.45 2.92 17.80
N ARG A 458 7.53 4.04 17.09
CA ARG A 458 6.51 5.10 17.07
C ARG A 458 6.06 5.29 15.63
N TRP A 459 4.75 5.41 15.44
CA TRP A 459 4.17 5.58 14.12
C TRP A 459 2.92 6.46 14.18
N SER A 460 2.44 6.91 13.03
CA SER A 460 1.09 7.46 12.91
C SER A 460 0.39 7.02 11.64
N GLU A 461 -0.93 7.01 11.69
CA GLU A 461 -1.80 6.60 10.59
C GLU A 461 -3.05 7.45 10.56
N TYR A 462 -3.64 7.63 9.38
CA TYR A 462 -4.92 8.31 9.18
C TYR A 462 -6.04 7.27 9.08
N TRP A 463 -6.84 7.19 10.14
CA TRP A 463 -7.96 6.26 10.25
C TRP A 463 -9.26 6.99 9.95
N THR A 464 -10.00 6.54 8.94
CA THR A 464 -11.32 7.07 8.60
C THR A 464 -12.41 6.14 9.09
N PHE A 465 -13.33 6.69 9.88
CA PHE A 465 -14.50 6.00 10.40
C PHE A 465 -15.75 6.52 9.73
N VAL A 466 -16.71 5.64 9.47
CA VAL A 466 -17.99 5.99 8.84
C VAL A 466 -19.16 5.61 9.74
N ARG A 467 -20.21 6.41 9.68
CA ARG A 467 -21.53 6.15 10.25
C ARG A 467 -22.58 6.54 9.24
N ASN A 468 -23.62 5.74 9.08
CA ASN A 468 -24.70 6.02 8.15
C ASN A 468 -25.36 7.37 8.52
N SER A 469 -25.62 8.22 7.54
CA SER A 469 -26.21 9.55 7.74
C SER A 469 -27.63 9.49 8.31
N LYS A 470 -28.31 8.36 8.16
CA LYS A 470 -29.65 8.07 8.71
C LYS A 470 -29.60 7.19 9.98
N ALA A 471 -28.41 6.91 10.52
CA ALA A 471 -28.29 6.19 11.77
C ALA A 471 -29.07 6.89 12.89
N LYS A 472 -29.68 6.11 13.78
CA LYS A 472 -30.39 6.66 14.94
C LYS A 472 -29.44 7.58 15.73
N PRO A 473 -29.85 8.82 16.10
CA PRO A 473 -29.02 9.70 16.90
C PRO A 473 -28.62 9.06 18.23
N GLY A 474 -27.38 9.28 18.66
CA GLY A 474 -26.85 8.73 19.90
C GLY A 474 -25.33 8.78 19.97
N PRO A 475 -24.76 8.75 21.18
CA PRO A 475 -23.31 8.75 21.38
C PRO A 475 -22.68 7.48 20.81
N ALA A 476 -21.40 7.57 20.45
CA ALA A 476 -20.64 6.40 20.04
C ALA A 476 -20.42 5.46 21.24
N ARG A 477 -20.43 4.14 21.01
CA ARG A 477 -20.32 3.15 22.10
C ARG A 477 -18.93 2.54 22.17
N ALA A 478 -18.24 2.74 23.28
CA ALA A 478 -16.92 2.18 23.56
C ALA A 478 -16.98 0.88 24.38
N ASP A 479 -18.03 0.08 24.21
CA ASP A 479 -18.22 -1.21 24.84
C ASP A 479 -18.32 -2.35 23.80
N LEU A 480 -18.08 -3.59 24.22
CA LEU A 480 -18.15 -4.79 23.37
C LEU A 480 -19.56 -5.40 23.33
N ASN A 481 -20.60 -4.57 23.29
CA ASN A 481 -21.96 -5.00 23.00
C ASN A 481 -22.40 -4.54 21.62
N CYS A 482 -23.36 -5.27 21.05
CA CYS A 482 -24.05 -4.92 19.83
C CYS A 482 -24.71 -3.54 19.98
N PRO A 483 -24.40 -2.57 19.10
CA PRO A 483 -24.98 -1.23 19.17
C PRO A 483 -26.48 -1.21 18.88
N ASN A 484 -27.04 -2.26 18.25
CA ASN A 484 -28.47 -2.38 17.97
C ASN A 484 -29.26 -2.99 19.15
N CYS A 485 -28.84 -4.15 19.66
CA CYS A 485 -29.63 -4.92 20.65
C CYS A 485 -29.01 -5.02 22.05
N GLY A 486 -27.77 -4.59 22.26
CA GLY A 486 -27.10 -4.66 23.57
C GLY A 486 -26.58 -6.03 23.99
N ALA A 487 -26.79 -7.10 23.21
CA ALA A 487 -26.15 -8.40 23.43
C ALA A 487 -24.62 -8.32 23.23
N PRO A 488 -23.81 -9.30 23.68
CA PRO A 488 -22.38 -9.33 23.39
C PRO A 488 -22.08 -9.17 21.88
N LEU A 489 -21.04 -8.41 21.55
CA LEU A 489 -20.70 -8.08 20.16
C LEU A 489 -20.15 -9.31 19.43
N LYS A 490 -21.06 -10.04 18.79
CA LYS A 490 -20.73 -11.21 17.96
C LYS A 490 -21.45 -11.12 16.63
N VAL A 491 -20.68 -11.24 15.55
CA VAL A 491 -21.18 -11.13 14.17
C VAL A 491 -20.67 -12.30 13.34
N ASN A 492 -21.42 -12.67 12.31
CA ASN A 492 -20.96 -13.65 11.32
C ASN A 492 -19.91 -13.04 10.36
N ALA A 493 -19.41 -13.84 9.42
CA ALA A 493 -18.43 -13.41 8.42
C ALA A 493 -18.90 -12.23 7.53
N THR A 494 -20.22 -12.04 7.42
CA THR A 494 -20.83 -10.90 6.72
C THR A 494 -21.10 -9.71 7.65
N GLY A 495 -20.61 -9.70 8.89
CA GLY A 495 -20.82 -8.57 9.80
C GLY A 495 -22.25 -8.42 10.33
N ILE A 496 -23.08 -9.46 10.21
CA ILE A 496 -24.45 -9.49 10.76
C ILE A 496 -24.40 -10.02 12.19
N CYS A 497 -25.03 -9.30 13.12
CA CYS A 497 -25.13 -9.70 14.52
C CYS A 497 -25.87 -11.03 14.66
N GLU A 498 -25.28 -11.99 15.37
CA GLU A 498 -25.86 -13.33 15.57
C GLU A 498 -27.12 -13.32 16.44
N PHE A 499 -27.38 -12.24 17.18
CA PHE A 499 -28.51 -12.14 18.10
C PHE A 499 -29.72 -11.41 17.51
N CYS A 500 -29.51 -10.28 16.83
CA CYS A 500 -30.61 -9.44 16.32
C CYS A 500 -30.70 -9.37 14.79
N GLY A 501 -29.75 -9.95 14.06
CA GLY A 501 -29.75 -9.92 12.59
C GLY A 501 -29.38 -8.57 11.97
N GLY A 502 -29.01 -7.56 12.76
CA GLY A 502 -28.57 -6.26 12.23
C GLY A 502 -27.16 -6.35 11.60
N LYS A 503 -26.97 -5.74 10.43
CA LYS A 503 -25.66 -5.59 9.78
C LYS A 503 -24.84 -4.53 10.51
N ILE A 504 -23.98 -4.94 11.44
CA ILE A 504 -23.21 -4.04 12.31
C ILE A 504 -22.14 -3.28 11.53
N THR A 505 -21.57 -3.92 10.50
CA THR A 505 -20.46 -3.37 9.70
C THR A 505 -20.87 -2.35 8.64
N SER A 506 -22.16 -2.01 8.55
CA SER A 506 -22.68 -1.00 7.62
C SER A 506 -22.58 0.44 8.14
N GLY A 507 -22.21 0.62 9.42
CA GLY A 507 -22.26 1.94 10.06
C GLY A 507 -23.67 2.42 10.42
N GLU A 508 -24.71 1.61 10.25
CA GLU A 508 -26.10 1.96 10.58
C GLU A 508 -26.33 2.17 12.08
N PHE A 509 -25.59 1.44 12.91
CA PHE A 509 -25.81 1.40 14.36
C PHE A 509 -24.74 2.15 15.17
N ASP A 510 -23.50 2.23 14.67
CA ASP A 510 -22.41 2.98 15.29
C ASP A 510 -21.27 3.22 14.27
N TRP A 511 -20.22 3.92 14.67
CA TRP A 511 -19.03 4.15 13.86
C TRP A 511 -18.23 2.86 13.64
N VAL A 512 -17.86 2.63 12.38
CA VAL A 512 -17.01 1.51 11.93
C VAL A 512 -15.82 2.06 11.14
N LEU A 513 -14.68 1.38 11.21
CA LEU A 513 -13.49 1.72 10.46
C LEU A 513 -13.69 1.39 8.98
N SER A 514 -13.44 2.35 8.10
CA SER A 514 -13.56 2.17 6.64
C SER A 514 -12.23 2.22 5.91
N LYS A 515 -11.23 2.92 6.44
CA LYS A 515 -9.95 3.15 5.75
C LYS A 515 -8.83 3.43 6.76
N ILE A 516 -7.64 2.90 6.47
CA ILE A 516 -6.37 3.29 7.09
C ILE A 516 -5.43 3.77 5.97
N GLU A 517 -4.84 4.95 6.13
CA GLU A 517 -3.83 5.50 5.22
C GLU A 517 -2.55 5.82 6.00
N GLN A 518 -1.40 5.54 5.40
CA GLN A 518 -0.09 5.90 5.98
C GLN A 518 0.21 7.38 5.76
N ASP A 519 1.09 7.95 6.59
CA ASP A 519 1.39 9.38 6.61
C ASP A 519 1.86 9.91 5.23
N GLU A 520 2.68 9.15 4.54
CA GLU A 520 3.22 9.49 3.24
C GLU A 520 2.27 9.25 2.07
N SER A 521 1.14 8.56 2.29
CA SER A 521 0.09 8.36 1.26
C SER A 521 -1.10 9.31 1.46
N TYR A 522 -1.38 9.74 2.70
CA TYR A 522 -2.50 10.64 2.98
C TYR A 522 -2.27 12.03 2.37
N ARG A 523 -3.32 12.58 1.73
CA ARG A 523 -3.27 13.88 1.01
C ARG A 523 -4.36 14.86 1.46
N GLY A 524 -5.10 14.52 2.52
CA GLY A 524 -6.24 15.29 2.98
C GLY A 524 -7.55 14.59 2.70
#